data_AF-A0A150JKT7-F1
#
_entry.id   AF-A0A150JKT7-F1
#
_cell.length_a   1.000
_cell.length_b   1.000
_cell.length_c   1.000
_cell.angle_alpha   90.00
_cell.angle_beta   90.00
_cell.angle_gamma   90.00
#
_symmetry.space_group_name_H-M   'P 1'
#
loop_
_entity.id
_entity.type
_entity.pdbx_description
1 polymer ?
#
loop_
_entity_poly.entity_id
_entity_poly.type
_entity_poly.pdbx_seq_one_letter_code
_entity_poly.pdbx_strand_id
1 'polypeptide(L)'
;MISLIAIAALGFVGIIGFIALVAIDAIFLWIGTKIAGIDKASFGRAILAVIIMMVLSVILGSALGPLGFIGILLSFVITLWVVKTWYDTSWGKAFLALIIAFIAFIVLSIALLIALGYGISNLGIF
;
A
#
# COMPACT_ATOMS: atom_id res chain seq x y z
N MET A 1 -33.35 -13.16 -4.81
CA MET A 1 -32.60 -13.08 -6.09
C MET A 1 -32.00 -11.69 -6.19
N ILE A 2 -30.68 -11.55 -6.32
CA ILE A 2 -30.04 -10.25 -6.57
C ILE A 2 -30.40 -9.83 -8.00
N SER A 3 -30.90 -8.61 -8.19
CA SER A 3 -31.24 -8.09 -9.51
C SER A 3 -29.98 -7.77 -10.32
N LEU A 4 -30.06 -7.82 -11.65
CA LEU A 4 -28.96 -7.42 -12.53
C LEU A 4 -28.46 -5.98 -12.22
N ILE A 5 -29.38 -5.09 -11.84
CA ILE A 5 -29.08 -3.72 -11.40
C ILE A 5 -28.23 -3.72 -10.13
N ALA A 6 -28.54 -4.60 -9.17
CA ALA A 6 -27.74 -4.73 -7.95
C ALA A 6 -26.34 -5.31 -8.22
N ILE A 7 -26.20 -6.26 -9.15
CA ILE A 7 -24.87 -6.76 -9.59
C ILE A 7 -24.06 -5.63 -10.25
N ALA A 8 -24.68 -4.87 -11.15
CA ALA A 8 -24.03 -3.75 -11.83
C ALA A 8 -23.60 -2.65 -10.84
N ALA A 9 -24.45 -2.32 -9.87
CA ALA A 9 -24.14 -1.36 -8.82
C ALA A 9 -22.97 -1.82 -7.94
N LEU A 10 -22.93 -3.10 -7.54
CA LEU A 10 -21.81 -3.67 -6.79
C LEU A 10 -20.50 -3.64 -7.57
N GLY A 11 -20.54 -3.96 -8.87
CA GLY A 11 -19.37 -3.86 -9.75
C GLY A 11 -18.85 -2.43 -9.85
N PHE A 12 -19.74 -1.45 -9.99
CA PHE A 12 -19.36 -0.04 -10.07
C PHE A 12 -18.76 0.48 -8.75
N VAL A 13 -19.38 0.15 -7.62
CA VAL A 13 -18.83 0.48 -6.28
C VAL A 13 -17.46 -0.17 -6.08
N GLY A 14 -17.28 -1.41 -6.52
CA GLY A 14 -15.99 -2.10 -6.47
C GLY A 14 -14.89 -1.39 -7.24
N ILE A 15 -15.18 -0.93 -8.47
CA ILE A 15 -14.22 -0.18 -9.30
C ILE A 15 -13.85 1.15 -8.63
N ILE A 16 -14.84 1.90 -8.12
CA ILE A 16 -14.58 3.17 -7.43
C ILE A 16 -13.73 2.93 -6.18
N GLY A 17 -14.08 1.92 -5.37
CA GLY A 17 -13.31 1.56 -4.18
C GLY A 17 -11.88 1.17 -4.52
N PHE A 18 -11.68 0.38 -5.59
CA PHE A 18 -10.36 0.01 -6.07
C PHE A 18 -9.51 1.22 -6.47
N ILE A 19 -10.06 2.14 -7.27
CA ILE A 19 -9.36 3.36 -7.69
C ILE A 19 -9.03 4.23 -6.47
N ALA A 20 -9.95 4.37 -5.52
CA ALA A 20 -9.73 5.14 -4.30
C ALA A 20 -8.58 4.55 -3.46
N LEU A 21 -8.54 3.22 -3.29
CA LEU A 21 -7.47 2.54 -2.55
C LEU A 21 -6.10 2.74 -3.23
N VAL A 22 -6.02 2.56 -4.54
CA VAL A 22 -4.77 2.80 -5.29
C VAL A 22 -4.31 4.25 -5.13
N ALA A 23 -5.23 5.22 -5.20
CA ALA A 23 -4.91 6.63 -5.03
C ALA A 23 -4.40 6.93 -3.61
N ILE A 24 -5.04 6.37 -2.57
CA ILE A 24 -4.64 6.54 -1.17
C ILE A 24 -3.24 5.95 -0.94
N ASP A 25 -2.99 4.72 -1.37
CA ASP A 25 -1.69 4.07 -1.26
C ASP A 25 -0.60 4.86 -2.00
N ALA A 26 -0.93 5.38 -3.18
CA ALA A 26 -0.02 6.20 -3.96
C ALA A 26 0.32 7.52 -3.26
N ILE A 27 -0.62 8.13 -2.53
CA ILE A 27 -0.35 9.33 -1.72
C ILE A 27 0.69 9.02 -0.65
N PHE A 28 0.53 7.90 0.07
CA PHE A 28 1.48 7.53 1.13
C PHE A 28 2.87 7.21 0.60
N LEU A 29 2.95 6.44 -0.47
CA LEU A 29 4.23 6.16 -1.11
C LEU A 29 4.86 7.45 -1.65
N TRP A 30 4.07 8.33 -2.26
CA TRP A 30 4.56 9.61 -2.76
C TRP A 30 5.14 10.48 -1.63
N ILE A 31 4.42 10.62 -0.52
CA ILE A 31 4.92 11.32 0.68
C ILE A 31 6.21 10.68 1.19
N GLY A 32 6.24 9.34 1.32
CA GLY A 32 7.42 8.61 1.74
C GLY A 32 8.63 8.87 0.84
N THR A 33 8.44 8.82 -0.47
CA THR A 33 9.51 9.08 -1.44
C THR A 33 10.01 10.52 -1.41
N LYS A 34 9.12 11.50 -1.14
CA LYS A 34 9.50 12.91 -1.00
C LYS A 34 10.31 13.16 0.27
N ILE A 35 9.86 12.63 1.40
CA ILE A 35 10.56 12.79 2.68
C ILE A 35 11.90 12.03 2.66
N ALA A 36 11.98 10.89 1.98
CA ALA A 36 13.22 10.16 1.78
C ALA A 36 14.23 10.83 0.81
N GLY A 37 13.86 11.98 0.22
CA GLY A 37 14.75 12.73 -0.68
C GLY A 37 15.04 12.00 -1.99
N ILE A 38 14.04 11.30 -2.55
CA ILE A 38 14.15 10.64 -3.87
C ILE A 38 13.89 11.68 -4.96
N ASP A 39 14.90 11.97 -5.79
CA ASP A 39 14.85 13.03 -6.81
C ASP A 39 13.75 12.77 -7.85
N LYS A 40 13.56 11.49 -8.18
CA LYS A 40 12.58 11.00 -9.15
C LYS A 40 11.16 10.88 -8.61
N ALA A 41 10.89 11.33 -7.38
CA ALA A 41 9.59 11.23 -6.73
C ALA A 41 8.51 12.08 -7.42
N SER A 42 7.47 11.43 -7.93
CA SER A 42 6.27 12.05 -8.50
C SER A 42 5.04 11.20 -8.19
N PHE A 43 3.87 11.83 -8.11
CA PHE A 43 2.63 11.13 -7.79
C PHE A 43 2.27 10.06 -8.85
N GLY A 44 2.45 10.36 -10.13
CA GLY A 44 2.24 9.39 -11.21
C GLY A 44 3.15 8.16 -11.12
N ARG A 45 4.42 8.35 -10.71
CA ARG A 45 5.31 7.22 -10.42
C ARG A 45 4.86 6.42 -9.21
N ALA A 46 4.28 7.06 -8.20
CA ALA A 46 3.74 6.38 -7.03
C ALA A 46 2.53 5.51 -7.37
N ILE A 47 1.61 6.01 -8.19
CA ILE A 47 0.48 5.21 -8.70
C ILE A 47 0.98 3.95 -9.41
N LEU A 48 1.90 4.11 -10.36
CA LEU A 48 2.44 2.98 -11.11
C LEU A 48 3.21 2.01 -10.22
N ALA A 49 3.99 2.51 -9.25
CA ALA A 49 4.68 1.67 -8.27
C ALA A 49 3.69 0.85 -7.43
N VAL A 50 2.58 1.46 -6.97
CA VAL A 50 1.53 0.75 -6.23
C VAL A 50 0.88 -0.33 -7.08
N ILE A 51 0.57 -0.04 -8.34
CA ILE A 51 0.01 -1.05 -9.27
C ILE A 51 0.99 -2.22 -9.46
N ILE A 52 2.28 -1.93 -9.68
CA ILE A 52 3.32 -2.95 -9.82
C ILE A 52 3.42 -3.79 -8.54
N MET A 53 3.44 -3.15 -7.37
CA MET A 53 3.51 -3.83 -6.08
C MET A 53 2.27 -4.68 -5.80
N MET A 54 1.10 -4.25 -6.25
CA MET A 54 -0.15 -5.00 -6.13
C MET A 54 -0.11 -6.28 -6.95
N VAL A 55 0.29 -6.20 -8.22
CA VAL A 55 0.47 -7.39 -9.07
C VAL A 55 1.52 -8.32 -8.46
N LEU A 56 2.64 -7.76 -8.00
CA LEU A 56 3.67 -8.53 -7.31
C LEU A 56 3.16 -9.15 -6.01
N SER A 57 2.31 -8.51 -5.23
CA SER A 57 1.81 -9.08 -3.97
C SER A 57 1.02 -10.36 -4.19
N VAL A 58 0.30 -10.49 -5.31
CA VAL A 58 -0.43 -11.71 -5.67
C VAL A 58 0.54 -12.84 -6.03
N ILE A 59 1.57 -12.51 -6.82
CA ILE A 59 2.62 -13.46 -7.22
C ILE A 59 3.46 -13.90 -6.02
N LEU A 60 3.93 -12.95 -5.22
CA LEU A 60 4.76 -13.22 -4.04
C LEU A 60 3.95 -13.92 -2.95
N GLY A 61 2.69 -13.56 -2.75
CA GLY A 61 1.80 -14.23 -1.80
C GLY A 61 1.58 -15.71 -2.14
N SER A 62 1.40 -16.02 -3.43
CA SER A 62 1.25 -17.41 -3.88
C SER A 62 2.56 -18.20 -3.90
N ALA A 63 3.67 -17.58 -4.34
CA ALA A 63 4.96 -18.25 -4.47
C ALA A 63 5.74 -18.37 -3.15
N LEU A 64 5.70 -17.33 -2.32
CA LEU A 64 6.49 -17.22 -1.08
C LEU A 64 5.66 -17.45 0.18
N GLY A 65 4.32 -17.38 0.10
CA GLY A 65 3.42 -17.61 1.23
C GLY A 65 3.68 -18.92 1.99
N PRO A 66 3.90 -20.06 1.32
CA PRO A 66 4.21 -21.33 2.01
C PRO A 66 5.48 -21.32 2.86
N LEU A 67 6.40 -20.37 2.63
CA LEU A 67 7.64 -20.22 3.39
C LEU A 67 7.46 -19.49 4.73
N GLY A 68 6.23 -19.06 5.05
CA GLY A 68 5.91 -18.37 6.30
C GLY A 68 6.73 -17.10 6.48
N PHE A 69 7.41 -16.97 7.64
CA PHE A 69 8.19 -15.78 7.99
C PHE A 69 9.31 -15.47 6.98
N ILE A 70 9.97 -16.49 6.42
CA ILE A 70 11.01 -16.29 5.40
C ILE A 70 10.41 -15.66 4.14
N GLY A 71 9.19 -16.07 3.77
CA GLY A 71 8.47 -15.51 2.63
C GLY A 71 8.15 -14.03 2.80
N ILE A 72 7.84 -13.60 4.04
CA ILE A 72 7.59 -12.19 4.37
C ILE A 72 8.87 -11.36 4.16
N LEU A 73 10.01 -11.82 4.68
CA LEU A 73 11.29 -11.12 4.53
C LEU A 73 11.70 -10.99 3.07
N LEU A 74 11.57 -12.08 2.29
CA LEU A 74 11.86 -12.05 0.85
C LEU A 74 10.92 -11.10 0.10
N SER A 75 9.63 -11.11 0.44
CA SER A 75 8.64 -10.20 -0.17
C SER A 75 8.97 -8.73 0.12
N PHE A 76 9.43 -8.44 1.33
CA PHE A 76 9.90 -7.10 1.69
C PHE A 76 11.13 -6.67 0.90
N VAL A 77 12.13 -7.55 0.75
CA VAL A 77 13.33 -7.28 -0.06
C VAL A 77 12.97 -7.04 -1.53
N ILE A 78 12.03 -7.81 -2.08
CA ILE A 78 11.55 -7.61 -3.46
C ILE A 78 10.82 -6.27 -3.58
N THR A 79 9.99 -5.91 -2.60
CA THR A 79 9.30 -4.61 -2.55
C THR A 79 10.30 -3.44 -2.51
N LEU A 80 11.35 -3.55 -1.68
CA LEU A 80 12.46 -2.59 -1.67
C LEU A 80 13.14 -2.49 -3.03
N TRP A 81 13.41 -3.63 -3.65
CA TRP A 81 14.03 -3.67 -4.97
C TRP A 81 13.17 -3.00 -6.05
N VAL A 82 11.84 -3.18 -6.00
CA VAL A 82 10.90 -2.49 -6.89
C VAL A 82 11.01 -0.98 -6.72
N VAL A 83 10.90 -0.45 -5.49
CA VAL A 83 11.01 0.99 -5.23
C VAL A 83 12.37 1.52 -5.68
N LYS A 84 13.44 0.81 -5.32
CA LYS A 84 14.81 1.15 -5.71
C LYS A 84 14.96 1.26 -7.23
N THR A 85 14.46 0.29 -7.97
CA THR A 85 14.60 0.20 -9.43
C THR A 85 13.66 1.19 -10.13
N TRP A 86 12.41 1.28 -9.69
CA TRP A 86 11.39 2.15 -10.27
C TRP A 86 11.71 3.63 -10.11
N TYR A 87 12.26 4.00 -8.96
CA TYR A 87 12.67 5.38 -8.68
C TYR A 87 14.15 5.65 -8.96
N ASP A 88 14.91 4.65 -9.42
CA ASP A 88 16.36 4.74 -9.67
C ASP A 88 17.09 5.44 -8.51
N THR A 89 16.99 4.83 -7.34
CA THR A 89 17.47 5.41 -6.08
C THR A 89 18.34 4.43 -5.28
N SER A 90 18.91 4.89 -4.17
CA SER A 90 19.72 4.04 -3.29
C SER A 90 18.84 3.17 -2.38
N TRP A 91 19.38 2.04 -1.92
CA TRP A 91 18.67 1.14 -1.01
C TRP A 91 18.19 1.83 0.26
N GLY A 92 19.01 2.72 0.85
CA GLY A 92 18.64 3.46 2.05
C GLY A 92 17.46 4.41 1.83
N LYS A 93 17.43 5.12 0.69
CA LYS A 93 16.30 6.01 0.34
C LYS A 93 15.03 5.21 0.06
N ALA A 94 15.12 4.08 -0.64
CA ALA A 94 13.98 3.20 -0.88
C ALA A 94 13.41 2.61 0.42
N PHE A 95 14.28 2.16 1.32
CA PHE A 95 13.90 1.68 2.65
C PHE A 95 13.21 2.76 3.47
N LEU A 96 13.82 3.95 3.55
CA LEU A 96 13.24 5.09 4.25
C LEU A 96 11.88 5.47 3.69
N ALA A 97 11.71 5.47 2.36
CA ALA A 97 10.44 5.76 1.72
C ALA A 97 9.33 4.78 2.11
N LEU A 98 9.62 3.47 2.12
CA LEU A 98 8.67 2.44 2.52
C LEU A 98 8.31 2.55 4.02
N ILE A 99 9.29 2.79 4.88
CA ILE A 99 9.06 2.97 6.32
C ILE A 99 8.16 4.18 6.58
N ILE A 100 8.43 5.31 5.92
CA ILE A 100 7.61 6.52 6.07
C ILE A 100 6.19 6.30 5.54
N ALA A 101 6.05 5.66 4.38
CA ALA A 101 4.74 5.34 3.81
C ALA A 101 3.94 4.43 4.77
N PHE A 102 4.59 3.43 5.37
CA PHE A 102 3.99 2.52 6.34
C PHE A 102 3.55 3.25 7.62
N ILE A 103 4.39 4.14 8.17
CA ILE A 103 4.04 4.96 9.33
C ILE A 103 2.83 5.85 9.01
N ALA A 104 2.84 6.53 7.86
CA ALA A 104 1.74 7.39 7.44
C ALA A 104 0.42 6.61 7.27
N PHE A 105 0.50 5.39 6.73
CA PHE A 105 -0.65 4.48 6.64
C PHE A 105 -1.20 4.07 8.02
N ILE A 106 -0.33 3.73 8.98
CA ILE A 106 -0.74 3.41 10.35
C ILE A 106 -1.45 4.61 10.99
N VAL A 107 -0.88 5.81 10.86
CA VAL A 107 -1.47 7.03 11.42
C VAL A 107 -2.85 7.30 10.82
N LEU A 108 -3.02 7.19 9.50
CA LEU A 108 -4.33 7.34 8.88
C LEU A 108 -5.31 6.26 9.36
N SER A 109 -4.86 5.00 9.43
CA SER A 109 -5.71 3.88 9.86
C SER A 109 -6.25 4.11 11.28
N ILE A 110 -5.40 4.56 12.20
CA ILE A 110 -5.81 4.91 13.57
C ILE A 110 -6.78 6.10 13.55
N ALA A 111 -6.49 7.15 12.79
CA ALA A 111 -7.35 8.33 12.69
C ALA A 111 -8.74 7.99 12.13
N LEU A 112 -8.81 7.12 11.13
CA LEU A 112 -10.07 6.62 10.56
C LEU A 112 -10.86 5.79 11.56
N LEU A 113 -10.21 4.89 12.32
CA LEU A 113 -10.87 4.11 13.36
C LEU A 113 -11.50 5.02 14.41
N ILE A 114 -10.76 6.02 14.88
CA ILE A 114 -11.27 7.02 15.83
C ILE A 114 -12.46 7.79 15.24
N ALA A 115 -12.37 8.24 13.99
CA ALA A 115 -13.43 8.99 13.31
C ALA A 115 -14.71 8.17 13.11
N LEU A 116 -14.59 6.85 12.94
CA LEU A 116 -15.70 5.90 12.84
C LEU A 116 -16.29 5.51 14.20
N GLY A 117 -15.85 6.14 15.30
CA GLY A 117 -16.36 5.89 16.65
C GLY A 117 -15.76 4.64 17.31
N TYR A 118 -14.76 4.00 16.70
CA TYR A 118 -13.95 3.00 17.40
C TYR A 118 -12.98 3.73 18.34
N GLY A 119 -13.34 3.85 19.61
CA GLY A 119 -12.47 4.39 20.64
C GLY A 119 -11.18 3.59 20.80
N ILE A 120 -10.09 4.25 21.19
CA ILE A 120 -8.76 3.63 21.41
C ILE A 120 -8.85 2.44 22.40
N SER A 121 -9.81 2.48 23.33
CA SER A 121 -10.12 1.40 24.28
C SER A 121 -10.57 0.09 23.63
N ASN A 122 -11.07 0.12 22.40
CA ASN A 122 -11.49 -1.09 21.66
C ASN A 122 -10.34 -1.73 20.86
N LEU A 123 -9.15 -1.11 20.85
CA LEU A 123 -7.98 -1.60 20.11
C LEU A 123 -7.18 -2.67 20.87
N GLY A 124 -7.56 -3.02 22.10
CA GLY A 124 -6.90 -4.08 22.88
C GLY A 124 -5.45 -3.78 23.28
N ILE A 125 -5.03 -2.51 23.19
CA ILE A 125 -3.67 -2.05 23.53
C ILE A 125 -3.62 -1.43 24.95
N PHE A 126 -4.75 -1.42 25.67
CA PHE A 126 -4.88 -1.09 27.09
C PHE A 126 -5.97 -1.97 27.73
#